data_AF-A0A3S1UTR4-F1
#
_entry.id   AF-A0A3S1UTR4-F1
#
_cell.length_a   1.000
_cell.length_b   1.000
_cell.length_c   1.000
_cell.angle_alpha   90.00
_cell.angle_beta   90.00
_cell.angle_gamma   90.00
#
_symmetry.space_group_name_H-M   'P 1'
#
loop_
_entity.id
_entity.type
_entity.pdbx_description
1 polymer ?
#
loop_
_entity_poly.entity_id
_entity_poly.type
_entity_poly.pdbx_seq_one_letter_code
_entity_poly.pdbx_strand_id
1 'polypeptide(L)'
;LDQWARRQAGTLGAEPAFKRGHRVDLLKDAIAPLKGRLKPRQFKRLAQALSMMFGVEVLIVLKDIWGLDSRDMMSVAEWAAGALVRAAMAESGARAGGGSAASDAGMS
;
A
#
# COMPACT_ATOMS: atom_id res chain seq x y z
N LEU A 1 -8.44 26.05 -13.56
CA LEU A 1 -7.82 26.95 -14.58
C LEU A 1 -6.45 27.47 -14.15
N ASP A 2 -6.13 27.45 -12.85
CA ASP A 2 -4.84 27.94 -12.31
C ASP A 2 -3.61 27.05 -12.59
N GLN A 3 -3.81 25.77 -12.91
CA GLN A 3 -2.70 24.87 -13.25
C GLN A 3 -2.07 25.16 -14.63
N TRP A 4 -2.76 25.88 -15.51
CA TRP A 4 -2.25 26.21 -16.83
C TRP A 4 -1.26 27.39 -16.79
N ALA A 5 -1.47 28.33 -15.87
CA ALA A 5 -0.63 29.52 -15.70
C ALA A 5 0.76 29.22 -15.10
N ARG A 6 0.89 28.16 -14.28
CA ARG A 6 2.16 27.85 -13.60
C ARG A 6 3.18 27.07 -14.45
N ARG A 7 2.81 26.57 -15.63
CA ARG A 7 3.74 25.84 -16.52
C ARG A 7 4.69 26.72 -17.32
N GLN A 8 4.40 28.03 -17.46
CA GLN A 8 5.25 28.96 -18.21
C GLN A 8 6.50 29.42 -17.46
N ALA A 9 6.60 29.17 -16.14
CA ALA A 9 7.66 29.74 -15.31
C ALA A 9 8.89 28.83 -15.09
N GLY A 10 8.98 27.65 -15.73
CA GLY A 10 10.22 26.88 -15.87
C GLY A 10 11.01 26.50 -14.60
N THR A 11 10.41 26.55 -13.41
CA THR A 11 11.14 26.42 -12.12
C THR A 11 10.83 25.14 -11.34
N LEU A 12 10.04 24.22 -11.90
CA LEU A 12 9.93 22.87 -11.39
C LEU A 12 10.58 21.95 -12.41
N GLY A 13 11.78 21.45 -12.09
CA GLY A 13 12.42 20.36 -12.84
C GLY A 13 11.39 19.26 -13.07
N ALA A 14 11.40 18.70 -14.28
CA ALA A 14 10.33 17.87 -14.82
C ALA A 14 9.91 16.71 -13.87
N GLU A 15 8.99 17.01 -12.95
CA GLU A 15 8.27 16.03 -12.16
C GLU A 15 7.53 15.14 -13.16
N PRO A 16 7.81 13.83 -13.21
CA PRO A 16 7.16 12.95 -14.15
C PRO A 16 5.65 13.06 -13.94
N ALA A 17 4.89 13.28 -15.02
CA ALA A 17 3.44 13.26 -14.94
C ALA A 17 3.01 11.98 -14.22
N PHE A 18 2.28 12.12 -13.11
CA PHE A 18 1.74 11.02 -12.30
C PHE A 18 0.78 10.18 -13.14
N LYS A 19 1.32 9.32 -14.01
CA LYS A 19 0.58 8.35 -14.80
C LYS A 19 0.21 7.19 -13.87
N ARG A 20 -0.96 6.58 -14.10
CA ARG A 20 -1.46 5.43 -13.32
C ARG A 20 -0.41 4.31 -13.17
N GLY A 21 0.39 4.05 -14.20
CA GLY A 21 1.48 3.06 -14.16
C GLY A 21 2.56 3.41 -13.13
N HIS A 22 2.99 4.67 -13.09
CA HIS A 22 4.05 5.13 -12.18
C HIS A 22 3.69 4.92 -10.70
N ARG A 23 2.44 5.19 -10.31
CA ARG A 23 1.98 4.97 -8.92
C ARG A 23 1.99 3.49 -8.53
N VAL A 24 1.60 2.62 -9.45
CA VAL A 24 1.61 1.17 -9.20
C VAL A 24 3.04 0.66 -9.03
N ASP A 25 3.98 1.18 -9.81
CA ASP A 25 5.38 0.76 -9.72
C ASP A 25 6.03 1.26 -8.42
N LEU A 26 5.79 2.52 -8.03
CA LEU A 26 6.21 3.05 -6.71
C LEU A 26 5.70 2.20 -5.55
N LEU A 27 4.43 1.78 -5.59
CA LEU A 27 3.86 0.92 -4.55
C LEU A 27 4.51 -0.47 -4.51
N LYS A 28 4.76 -1.06 -5.68
CA LYS A 28 5.46 -2.36 -5.77
C LYS A 28 6.90 -2.27 -5.27
N ASP A 29 7.57 -1.16 -5.52
CA ASP A 29 8.94 -0.91 -5.04
C ASP A 29 8.96 -0.72 -3.53
N ALA A 30 7.99 0.04 -2.98
CA ALA A 30 7.85 0.22 -1.54
C ALA A 30 7.67 -1.10 -0.77
N ILE A 31 6.93 -2.05 -1.34
CA ILE A 31 6.76 -3.39 -0.73
C ILE A 31 7.74 -4.44 -1.25
N ALA A 32 8.70 -4.08 -2.10
CA ALA A 32 9.67 -5.03 -2.67
C ALA A 32 10.43 -5.87 -1.62
N PRO A 33 10.78 -5.35 -0.41
CA PRO A 33 11.39 -6.16 0.65
C PRO A 33 10.55 -7.34 1.14
N LEU A 34 9.24 -7.37 0.82
CA LEU A 34 8.33 -8.45 1.17
C LEU A 34 8.22 -9.52 0.08
N LYS A 35 8.90 -9.36 -1.06
CA LYS A 35 9.02 -10.40 -2.10
C LYS A 35 9.65 -11.66 -1.48
N GLY A 36 9.07 -12.83 -1.76
CA GLY A 36 9.50 -14.11 -1.18
C GLY A 36 8.93 -14.40 0.22
N ARG A 37 8.46 -13.39 0.96
CA ARG A 37 7.75 -13.57 2.24
C ARG A 37 6.23 -13.69 2.05
N LEU A 38 5.70 -13.03 1.02
CA LEU A 38 4.30 -13.07 0.64
C LEU A 38 4.10 -13.93 -0.62
N LYS A 39 3.00 -14.70 -0.68
CA LYS A 39 2.57 -15.34 -1.94
C LYS A 39 2.23 -14.25 -2.98
N PRO A 40 2.40 -14.50 -4.29
CA PRO A 40 2.15 -13.49 -5.33
C PRO A 40 0.78 -12.80 -5.24
N ARG A 41 -0.27 -13.56 -4.90
CA ARG A 41 -1.63 -13.04 -4.67
C ARG A 41 -1.70 -12.07 -3.48
N GLN A 42 -1.01 -12.38 -2.38
CA GLN A 42 -0.97 -11.54 -1.18
C GLN A 42 -0.16 -10.26 -1.43
N PHE A 43 0.97 -10.37 -2.12
CA PHE A 43 1.77 -9.22 -2.55
C PHE A 43 0.95 -8.26 -3.42
N LYS A 44 0.24 -8.78 -4.43
CA LYS A 44 -0.65 -7.99 -5.29
C LYS A 44 -1.76 -7.32 -4.48
N ARG A 45 -2.40 -8.04 -3.56
CA ARG A 45 -3.47 -7.51 -2.70
C ARG A 45 -2.95 -6.39 -1.79
N LEU A 46 -1.75 -6.55 -1.22
CA LEU A 46 -1.12 -5.52 -0.39
C LEU A 46 -0.82 -4.25 -1.20
N ALA A 47 -0.27 -4.37 -2.41
CA ALA A 47 -0.04 -3.22 -3.28
C ALA A 47 -1.35 -2.48 -3.62
N GLN A 48 -2.45 -3.22 -3.87
CA GLN A 48 -3.77 -2.62 -4.11
C GLN A 48 -4.32 -1.92 -2.87
N ALA A 49 -4.20 -2.52 -1.69
CA ALA A 49 -4.67 -1.90 -0.44
C ALA A 49 -3.90 -0.62 -0.12
N LEU A 50 -2.57 -0.65 -0.23
CA LEU A 50 -1.73 0.54 -0.03
C LEU A 50 -2.00 1.63 -1.07
N SER A 51 -2.48 1.28 -2.27
CA SER A 51 -2.87 2.28 -3.27
C SER A 51 -4.03 3.17 -2.81
N MET A 52 -4.93 2.66 -1.95
CA MET A 52 -5.99 3.45 -1.34
C MET A 52 -5.44 4.49 -0.37
N MET A 53 -4.24 4.24 0.17
CA MET A 53 -3.56 5.18 1.06
C MET A 53 -2.69 6.18 0.29
N PHE A 54 -2.53 5.98 -1.02
CA PHE A 54 -1.60 6.71 -1.87
C PHE A 54 -2.34 7.75 -2.71
N GLY A 55 -2.59 8.91 -2.11
CA GLY A 55 -3.25 10.01 -2.80
C GLY A 55 -3.62 11.16 -1.86
N VAL A 56 -4.02 12.28 -2.45
CA VAL A 56 -4.57 13.43 -1.72
C VAL A 56 -5.87 13.08 -0.99
N GLU A 57 -6.55 11.99 -1.37
CA GLU A 57 -7.84 11.56 -0.82
C GLU A 57 -7.76 11.23 0.68
N VAL A 58 -6.67 10.61 1.15
CA VAL A 58 -6.45 10.36 2.59
C VAL A 58 -6.29 11.68 3.34
N LEU A 59 -5.52 12.62 2.79
CA LEU A 59 -5.27 13.91 3.41
C LEU A 59 -6.55 14.75 3.48
N ILE A 60 -7.37 14.73 2.43
CA ILE A 60 -8.67 15.39 2.40
C ILE A 60 -9.60 14.81 3.47
N VAL A 61 -9.74 13.49 3.56
CA VAL A 61 -10.62 12.86 4.57
C VAL A 61 -10.17 13.20 5.99
N LEU A 62 -8.89 13.02 6.30
CA LEU A 62 -8.37 13.24 7.65
C LEU A 62 -8.38 14.72 8.05
N LYS A 63 -8.17 15.64 7.10
CA LYS A 63 -8.23 17.07 7.36
C LYS A 63 -9.66 17.60 7.39
N ASP A 64 -10.45 17.34 6.36
CA ASP A 64 -11.70 18.06 6.12
C ASP A 64 -12.89 17.44 6.88
N ILE A 65 -12.86 16.13 7.15
CA ILE A 65 -13.91 15.45 7.93
C ILE A 65 -13.52 15.39 9.41
N TRP A 66 -12.26 15.06 9.69
CA TRP A 66 -11.80 14.80 11.07
C TRP A 66 -11.04 15.97 11.71
N GLY A 67 -10.65 16.99 10.94
CA GLY A 67 -9.98 18.18 11.48
C GLY A 67 -8.55 17.94 11.96
N LEU A 68 -7.89 16.86 11.53
CA LEU A 68 -6.55 16.52 12.02
C LEU A 68 -5.49 17.50 11.51
N ASP A 69 -4.50 17.77 12.36
CA ASP A 69 -3.29 18.47 11.94
C ASP A 69 -2.36 17.55 11.14
N SER A 70 -1.31 18.12 10.53
CA SER A 70 -0.38 17.36 9.70
C SER A 70 0.31 16.20 10.43
N ARG A 71 0.57 16.35 11.73
CA ARG A 71 1.24 15.33 12.54
C ARG A 71 0.31 14.16 12.80
N ASP A 72 -0.92 14.43 13.20
CA ASP A 72 -1.91 13.41 13.49
C ASP A 72 -2.38 12.70 12.22
N MET A 73 -2.50 13.42 11.11
CA MET A 73 -2.75 12.82 9.79
C MET A 73 -1.68 11.79 9.42
N MET A 74 -0.40 12.16 9.57
CA MET A 74 0.71 11.25 9.27
C MET A 74 0.69 10.05 10.20
N SER A 75 0.48 10.26 11.49
CA SER A 75 0.39 9.19 12.50
C SER A 75 -0.69 8.16 12.14
N VAL A 76 -1.89 8.61 11.76
CA VAL A 76 -2.99 7.73 11.34
C VAL A 76 -2.66 6.98 10.04
N ALA A 77 -2.07 7.67 9.05
CA ALA A 77 -1.69 7.06 7.79
C ALA A 77 -0.59 5.99 7.98
N GLU A 78 0.43 6.26 8.78
CA GLU A 78 1.48 5.29 9.11
C GLU A 78 0.92 4.08 9.86
N TRP A 79 0.04 4.32 10.84
CA TRP A 79 -0.60 3.26 11.60
C TRP A 79 -1.42 2.33 10.69
N ALA A 80 -2.24 2.89 9.80
CA ALA A 80 -3.08 2.12 8.89
C ALA A 80 -2.24 1.36 7.84
N ALA A 81 -1.20 1.99 7.28
CA ALA A 81 -0.29 1.31 6.35
C ALA A 81 0.43 0.14 7.04
N GLY A 82 0.91 0.36 8.27
CA GLY A 82 1.50 -0.68 9.09
C GLY A 82 0.53 -1.82 9.41
N ALA A 83 -0.75 -1.51 9.65
CA ALA A 83 -1.78 -2.53 9.88
C ALA A 83 -2.00 -3.42 8.66
N LEU A 84 -2.05 -2.84 7.45
CA LEU A 84 -2.16 -3.61 6.20
C LEU A 84 -0.96 -4.54 5.98
N VAL A 85 0.26 -4.07 6.26
CA VAL A 85 1.48 -4.88 6.15
C VAL A 85 1.46 -6.03 7.15
N ARG A 86 1.14 -5.77 8.43
CA ARG A 86 1.05 -6.81 9.46
C ARG A 86 0.01 -7.87 9.11
N ALA A 87 -1.16 -7.47 8.63
CA ALA A 87 -2.21 -8.39 8.19
C ALA A 87 -1.75 -9.28 7.03
N ALA A 88 -1.10 -8.69 6.01
CA ALA A 88 -0.57 -9.45 4.89
C ALA A 88 0.46 -10.50 5.33
N MET A 89 1.35 -10.13 6.26
CA MET A 89 2.38 -11.02 6.82
C MET A 89 1.79 -12.15 7.67
N ALA A 90 0.81 -11.85 8.52
CA ALA A 90 0.15 -12.85 9.37
C ALA A 90 -0.58 -13.91 8.54
N GLU A 91 -1.30 -13.51 7.49
CA GLU A 91 -1.98 -14.44 6.59
C GLU A 91 -1.02 -15.32 5.78
N SER A 92 0.20 -14.86 5.51
CA SER A 92 1.23 -15.67 4.86
C SER A 92 1.75 -16.77 5.80
N GLY A 93 1.94 -16.47 7.08
CA GLY A 93 2.35 -17.45 8.09
C GLY A 93 1.27 -18.48 8.42
N ALA A 94 0.01 -18.04 8.58
CA ALA A 94 -1.10 -18.92 8.99
C ALA A 94 -1.44 -20.03 7.97
N ARG A 95 -1.19 -19.81 6.67
CA ARG A 95 -1.45 -20.81 5.61
C ARG A 95 -0.28 -21.76 5.32
N ALA A 96 0.88 -21.57 5.94
CA ALA A 96 2.02 -22.48 5.77
C ALA A 96 1.94 -23.71 6.71
N GLY A 97 1.17 -23.64 7.80
CA GLY A 97 1.06 -24.71 8.81
C GLY A 97 -0.12 -25.68 8.66
N GLY A 98 -0.97 -25.55 7.64
CA GLY A 98 -2.26 -26.27 7.55
C GLY A 98 -2.31 -27.47 6.60
N GLY A 99 -1.18 -27.99 6.11
CA GLY A 99 -1.15 -28.94 4.99
C GLY A 99 -0.69 -30.38 5.29
N SER A 100 -0.46 -30.78 6.54
CA SER A 100 0.25 -32.04 6.85
C SER A 100 -0.46 -32.98 7.85
N ALA A 101 -1.80 -32.98 7.93
CA ALA A 101 -2.53 -33.79 8.91
C ALA A 101 -3.63 -34.69 8.31
N ALA A 102 -3.49 -35.14 7.06
CA ALA A 102 -4.44 -36.08 6.45
C ALA A 102 -3.76 -37.03 5.47
N SER A 103 -2.86 -37.88 5.97
CA SER A 103 -2.42 -39.09 5.26
C SER A 103 -1.74 -40.05 6.24
N ASP A 104 -2.39 -40.41 7.34
CA ASP A 104 -1.95 -41.56 8.15
C ASP A 104 -3.10 -42.20 8.93
N ALA A 105 -4.18 -42.55 8.23
CA ALA A 105 -5.24 -43.37 8.79
C ALA A 105 -5.91 -44.15 7.65
N GLY A 106 -5.43 -45.36 7.39
CA GLY A 106 -6.10 -46.28 6.47
C GLY A 106 -5.18 -47.25 5.74
N MET A 107 -4.29 -47.94 6.45
CA MET A 107 -3.74 -49.21 5.97
C MET A 107 -3.42 -50.11 7.16
N SER A 108 -4.43 -50.78 7.69
CA SER A 108 -4.34 -52.05 8.42
C SER A 108 -5.73 -52.66 8.51
#